data_AF-A0A922MGU6-F1
#
_entry.id   AF-A0A922MGU6-F1
#
_cell.length_a   1.000
_cell.length_b   1.000
_cell.length_c   1.000
_cell.angle_alpha   90.00
_cell.angle_beta   90.00
_cell.angle_gamma   90.00
#
_symmetry.space_group_name_H-M   'P 1'
#
loop_
_entity.id
_entity.type
_entity.pdbx_description
1 polymer ?
#
loop_
_entity_poly.entity_id
_entity_poly.type
_entity_poly.pdbx_seq_one_letter_code
_entity_poly.pdbx_strand_id
1 'polypeptide(L)'
;MSPPTHSPNTSVTQAKTDSVNPASSSNTPSKGVNTQQRSKQLKQQNLAIKKTNEEIEKAVTFISKQYDDILKDVDLLKKENQAQKDYIQNLELKIQDCQHRSRPSSIEIRNVPAINNETVSDISSIITKVGSAVGMPLDAARIRDTYRLPGKEGTVRPIIAEFSSVQVKNELLSCVRKFNKANSNSGRLNTTLIGLAGDRRPVYVDEHLSGSSRNFLLSTGICKAEGV
;
A
#
# COMPACT_ATOMS: atom_id res chain seq x y z
N MET A 1 18.45 -6.16 -13.46
CA MET A 1 19.88 -6.39 -13.72
C MET A 1 20.03 -7.77 -14.33
N SER A 2 20.66 -7.81 -15.52
CA SER A 2 21.21 -8.95 -16.28
C SER A 2 20.26 -10.00 -16.92
N PRO A 3 20.38 -10.24 -18.24
CA PRO A 3 19.77 -11.39 -18.94
C PRO A 3 20.74 -12.57 -19.06
N PRO A 4 20.29 -13.82 -19.27
CA PRO A 4 21.16 -14.92 -19.67
C PRO A 4 21.29 -15.00 -21.19
N THR A 5 22.54 -15.22 -21.59
CA THR A 5 23.12 -15.27 -22.93
C THR A 5 22.82 -16.56 -23.67
N HIS A 6 22.63 -16.45 -24.99
CA HIS A 6 22.81 -17.57 -25.93
C HIS A 6 24.30 -17.95 -26.03
N SER A 7 24.59 -19.25 -26.20
CA SER A 7 25.65 -19.72 -27.12
C SER A 7 25.42 -21.18 -27.56
N PRO A 8 25.88 -21.56 -28.76
CA PRO A 8 25.51 -22.80 -29.44
C PRO A 8 26.56 -23.90 -29.27
N ASN A 9 26.12 -25.16 -29.28
CA ASN A 9 26.99 -26.33 -29.23
C ASN A 9 27.23 -26.85 -30.65
N THR A 10 28.48 -26.78 -31.12
CA THR A 10 28.93 -27.37 -32.39
C THR A 10 30.08 -28.32 -32.08
N SER A 11 29.83 -29.62 -32.12
CA SER A 11 30.85 -30.64 -31.94
C SER A 11 31.34 -31.11 -33.31
N VAL A 12 32.55 -30.70 -33.67
CA VAL A 12 33.37 -31.29 -34.73
C VAL A 12 34.04 -32.53 -34.15
N THR A 13 33.93 -33.69 -34.84
CA THR A 13 34.83 -34.83 -34.57
C THR A 13 35.38 -35.39 -35.88
N GLN A 14 36.69 -35.58 -35.86
CA GLN A 14 37.61 -35.88 -36.94
C GLN A 14 37.52 -37.32 -37.48
N ALA A 15 38.05 -37.46 -38.69
CA ALA A 15 38.23 -38.67 -39.47
C ALA A 15 39.23 -39.67 -38.86
N LYS A 16 39.09 -40.96 -39.23
CA LYS A 16 40.19 -41.92 -39.27
C LYS A 16 40.04 -42.87 -40.46
N THR A 17 41.10 -42.94 -41.25
CA THR A 17 41.34 -43.79 -42.42
C THR A 17 41.69 -45.21 -42.01
N ASP A 18 41.38 -46.21 -42.85
CA ASP A 18 42.25 -47.34 -43.13
C ASP A 18 41.87 -48.02 -44.46
N SER A 19 42.91 -48.50 -45.15
CA SER A 19 42.94 -49.05 -46.51
C SER A 19 42.98 -50.59 -46.47
N VAL A 20 42.41 -51.26 -47.49
CA VAL A 20 43.05 -52.28 -48.35
C VAL A 20 41.97 -53.12 -49.09
N ASN A 21 42.21 -53.27 -50.40
CA ASN A 21 41.49 -53.93 -51.51
C ASN A 21 41.53 -55.49 -51.42
N PRO A 22 41.07 -56.33 -52.41
CA PRO A 22 40.49 -56.09 -53.75
C PRO A 22 39.32 -57.02 -54.19
N ALA A 23 38.69 -56.71 -55.34
CA ALA A 23 38.53 -57.62 -56.49
C ALA A 23 37.23 -57.41 -57.31
N SER A 24 37.42 -57.49 -58.64
CA SER A 24 36.48 -57.93 -59.70
C SER A 24 35.30 -57.04 -60.16
N SER A 25 35.52 -56.45 -61.34
CA SER A 25 34.69 -56.57 -62.57
C SER A 25 33.19 -56.21 -62.52
N SER A 26 32.82 -55.10 -63.17
CA SER A 26 31.84 -55.08 -64.28
C SER A 26 31.62 -53.67 -64.83
N ASN A 27 31.52 -53.58 -66.16
CA ASN A 27 31.12 -52.42 -66.95
C ASN A 27 29.79 -51.81 -66.48
N THR A 28 29.67 -50.48 -66.39
CA THR A 28 28.46 -49.72 -66.82
C THR A 28 28.75 -48.21 -66.98
N PRO A 29 28.32 -47.56 -68.09
CA PRO A 29 28.27 -46.11 -68.22
C PRO A 29 26.97 -45.58 -67.58
N SER A 30 26.98 -45.28 -66.27
CA SER A 30 25.78 -44.80 -65.55
C SER A 30 26.03 -43.59 -64.62
N LYS A 31 27.28 -43.23 -64.35
CA LYS A 31 27.60 -42.20 -63.34
C LYS A 31 27.23 -40.77 -63.75
N GLY A 32 27.29 -40.40 -65.04
CA GLY A 32 27.05 -39.02 -65.50
C GLY A 32 25.59 -38.54 -65.39
N VAL A 33 24.61 -39.41 -65.67
CA VAL A 33 23.17 -39.05 -65.66
C VAL A 33 22.66 -38.83 -64.22
N ASN A 34 23.12 -39.65 -63.28
CA ASN A 34 22.74 -39.58 -61.87
C ASN A 34 23.33 -38.33 -61.19
N THR A 35 24.57 -37.95 -61.53
CA THR A 35 25.18 -36.70 -61.05
C THR A 35 24.45 -35.45 -61.56
N GLN A 36 23.98 -35.48 -62.81
CA GLN A 36 23.30 -34.33 -63.41
C GLN A 36 21.87 -34.13 -62.87
N GLN A 37 21.12 -35.23 -62.64
CA GLN A 37 19.85 -35.21 -61.91
C GLN A 37 20.01 -34.72 -60.47
N ARG A 38 21.01 -35.21 -59.74
CA ARG A 38 21.32 -34.75 -58.37
C ARG A 38 21.65 -33.25 -58.33
N SER A 39 22.36 -32.74 -59.33
CA SER A 39 22.66 -31.29 -59.43
C SER A 39 21.40 -30.44 -59.65
N LYS A 40 20.43 -30.93 -60.44
CA LYS A 40 19.14 -30.25 -60.64
C LYS A 40 18.33 -30.23 -59.34
N GLN A 41 18.28 -31.36 -58.64
CA GLN A 41 17.57 -31.49 -57.37
C GLN A 41 18.18 -30.59 -56.28
N LEU A 42 19.52 -30.51 -56.22
CA LEU A 42 20.24 -29.58 -55.36
C LEU A 42 19.94 -28.12 -55.70
N LYS A 43 19.91 -27.74 -56.99
CA LYS A 43 19.53 -26.37 -57.39
C LYS A 43 18.10 -26.02 -56.96
N GLN A 44 17.19 -26.98 -57.08
CA GLN A 44 15.78 -26.79 -56.70
C GLN A 44 15.61 -26.68 -55.17
N GLN A 45 16.36 -27.47 -54.39
CA GLN A 45 16.44 -27.32 -52.93
C GLN A 45 17.06 -25.98 -52.53
N ASN A 46 18.13 -25.52 -53.18
CA ASN A 46 18.72 -24.21 -52.91
C ASN A 46 17.77 -23.05 -53.21
N LEU A 47 16.95 -23.16 -54.26
CA LEU A 47 15.88 -22.21 -54.57
C LEU A 47 14.81 -22.17 -53.47
N ALA A 48 14.39 -23.34 -52.98
CA ALA A 48 13.43 -23.44 -51.89
C ALA A 48 13.99 -22.84 -50.58
N ILE A 49 15.25 -23.16 -50.24
CA ILE A 49 15.96 -22.62 -49.07
C ILE A 49 16.07 -21.09 -49.17
N LYS A 50 16.39 -20.57 -50.36
CA LYS A 50 16.48 -19.13 -50.59
C LYS A 50 15.13 -18.45 -50.32
N LYS A 51 14.04 -19.04 -50.82
CA LYS A 51 12.69 -18.52 -50.58
C LYS A 51 12.31 -18.55 -49.10
N THR A 52 12.61 -19.64 -48.38
CA THR A 52 12.34 -19.70 -46.94
C THR A 52 13.18 -18.70 -46.15
N ASN A 53 14.43 -18.46 -46.56
CA ASN A 53 15.28 -17.45 -45.93
C ASN A 53 14.71 -16.04 -46.14
N GLU A 54 14.21 -15.71 -47.35
CA GLU A 54 13.54 -14.43 -47.61
C GLU A 54 12.26 -14.25 -46.77
N GLU A 55 11.50 -15.32 -46.54
CA GLU A 55 10.32 -15.30 -45.65
C GLU A 55 10.70 -15.14 -44.17
N ILE A 56 11.79 -15.80 -43.74
CA ILE A 56 12.34 -15.65 -42.39
C ILE A 56 12.83 -14.23 -42.15
N GLU A 57 13.55 -13.62 -43.10
CA GLU A 57 13.99 -12.22 -43.00
C GLU A 57 12.81 -11.26 -42.84
N LYS A 58 11.72 -11.48 -43.57
CA LYS A 58 10.47 -10.70 -43.42
C LYS A 58 9.83 -10.90 -42.06
N ALA A 59 9.79 -12.13 -41.55
CA ALA A 59 9.25 -12.40 -40.21
C ALA A 59 10.10 -11.76 -39.10
N VAL A 60 11.43 -11.86 -39.20
CA VAL A 60 12.36 -11.27 -38.22
C VAL A 60 12.28 -9.75 -38.22
N THR A 61 12.22 -9.11 -39.38
CA THR A 61 12.06 -7.65 -39.48
C THR A 61 10.71 -7.19 -38.92
N PHE A 62 9.63 -7.93 -39.18
CA PHE A 62 8.31 -7.65 -38.58
C PHE A 62 8.32 -7.79 -37.05
N ILE A 63 8.88 -8.89 -36.52
CA ILE A 63 9.00 -9.11 -35.07
C ILE A 63 9.86 -8.04 -34.42
N SER A 64 10.97 -7.64 -35.05
CA SER A 64 11.86 -6.59 -34.53
C SER A 64 11.10 -5.26 -34.41
N LYS A 65 10.30 -4.91 -35.42
CA LYS A 65 9.45 -3.72 -35.37
C LYS A 65 8.41 -3.79 -34.23
N GLN A 66 7.72 -4.92 -34.10
CA GLN A 66 6.75 -5.14 -33.02
C GLN A 66 7.43 -5.05 -31.64
N TYR A 67 8.65 -5.57 -31.52
CA TYR A 67 9.43 -5.50 -30.30
C TYR A 67 9.79 -4.06 -29.94
N ASP A 68 10.23 -3.26 -30.92
CA ASP A 68 10.51 -1.83 -30.72
C ASP A 68 9.25 -1.06 -30.28
N ASP A 69 8.09 -1.38 -30.86
CA ASP A 69 6.82 -0.74 -30.49
C ASP A 69 6.39 -1.15 -29.07
N ILE A 70 6.52 -2.43 -28.70
CA ILE A 70 6.28 -2.89 -27.32
C ILE A 70 7.23 -2.20 -26.33
N LEU A 71 8.51 -2.01 -26.69
CA LEU A 71 9.46 -1.32 -25.82
C LEU A 71 9.05 0.13 -25.56
N LYS A 72 8.55 0.84 -26.57
CA LYS A 72 8.02 2.20 -26.42
C LYS A 72 6.81 2.21 -25.50
N ASP A 73 5.88 1.28 -25.69
CA ASP A 73 4.68 1.18 -24.86
C ASP A 73 5.03 0.89 -23.40
N VAL A 74 5.99 0.01 -23.15
CA VAL A 74 6.47 -0.29 -21.80
C VAL A 74 7.11 0.94 -21.14
N ASP A 75 7.86 1.75 -21.89
CA ASP A 75 8.45 2.99 -21.35
C ASP A 75 7.37 4.04 -21.02
N LEU A 76 6.37 4.20 -21.90
CA LEU A 76 5.23 5.07 -21.67
C LEU A 76 4.44 4.63 -20.43
N LEU A 77 4.14 3.35 -20.31
CA LEU A 77 3.43 2.79 -19.15
C LEU A 77 4.21 2.98 -17.85
N LYS A 78 5.54 2.85 -17.87
CA LYS A 78 6.37 3.12 -16.69
C LYS A 78 6.31 4.58 -16.27
N LYS A 79 6.38 5.50 -17.23
CA LYS A 79 6.28 6.94 -16.97
C LYS A 79 4.90 7.31 -16.43
N GLU A 80 3.84 6.79 -17.02
CA GLU A 80 2.48 7.01 -16.54
C GLU A 80 2.28 6.43 -15.14
N ASN A 81 2.76 5.21 -14.88
CA ASN A 81 2.68 4.59 -13.56
C ASN A 81 3.39 5.43 -12.49
N GLN A 82 4.55 6.01 -12.82
CA GLN A 82 5.24 6.92 -11.91
C GLN A 82 4.45 8.20 -11.67
N ALA A 83 3.94 8.84 -12.72
CA ALA A 83 3.13 10.04 -12.60
C ALA A 83 1.85 9.81 -11.78
N GLN A 84 1.21 8.65 -11.96
CA GLN A 84 0.04 8.24 -11.17
C GLN A 84 0.40 8.03 -9.70
N LYS A 85 1.53 7.39 -9.39
CA LYS A 85 2.01 7.24 -8.01
C LYS A 85 2.27 8.57 -7.34
N ASP A 86 2.94 9.49 -8.03
CA ASP A 86 3.23 10.83 -7.52
C ASP A 86 1.92 11.61 -7.27
N TYR A 87 0.94 11.46 -8.17
CA TYR A 87 -0.38 12.06 -8.00
C TYR A 87 -1.15 11.48 -6.81
N ILE A 88 -1.14 10.15 -6.63
CA ILE A 88 -1.75 9.49 -5.47
C ILE A 88 -1.11 10.00 -4.19
N GLN A 89 0.22 10.07 -4.13
CA GLN A 89 0.93 10.60 -2.96
C GLN A 89 0.52 12.05 -2.67
N ASN A 90 0.37 12.90 -3.69
CA ASN A 90 -0.10 14.27 -3.52
C ASN A 90 -1.53 14.33 -2.96
N LEU A 91 -2.41 13.46 -3.43
CA LEU A 91 -3.78 13.37 -2.92
C LEU A 91 -3.82 12.88 -1.47
N GLU A 92 -3.01 11.89 -1.12
CA GLU A 92 -2.89 11.39 0.26
C GLU A 92 -2.43 12.50 1.21
N LEU A 93 -1.44 13.31 0.81
CA LEU A 93 -0.99 14.47 1.58
C LEU A 93 -2.10 15.50 1.77
N LYS A 94 -2.86 15.81 0.72
CA LYS A 94 -4.01 16.74 0.81
C LYS A 94 -5.09 16.21 1.75
N ILE A 95 -5.40 14.92 1.69
CA ILE A 95 -6.36 14.28 2.60
C ILE A 95 -5.87 14.37 4.05
N GLN A 96 -4.59 14.09 4.29
CA GLN A 96 -3.99 14.20 5.61
C GLN A 96 -4.08 15.63 6.17
N ASP A 97 -3.77 16.63 5.35
CA ASP A 97 -3.90 18.05 5.73
C ASP A 97 -5.35 18.42 6.06
N CYS A 98 -6.31 17.97 5.26
CA CYS A 98 -7.73 18.17 5.53
C CYS A 98 -8.16 17.52 6.85
N GLN A 99 -7.72 16.29 7.13
CA GLN A 99 -8.02 15.60 8.39
C GLN A 99 -7.39 16.30 9.60
N HIS A 100 -6.20 16.86 9.46
CA HIS A 100 -5.56 17.63 10.52
C HIS A 100 -6.32 18.94 10.79
N ARG A 101 -6.71 19.65 9.72
CA ARG A 101 -7.43 20.92 9.80
C ARG A 101 -8.88 20.79 10.29
N SER A 102 -9.50 19.62 10.17
CA SER A 102 -10.88 19.40 10.60
C SER A 102 -11.03 19.08 12.09
N ARG A 103 -9.94 18.71 12.79
CA ARG A 103 -9.99 18.26 14.21
C ARG A 103 -9.28 19.18 15.23
N PRO A 104 -9.05 20.49 14.99
CA PRO A 104 -8.20 21.28 15.87
C PRO A 104 -8.85 21.55 17.24
N SER A 105 -10.18 21.53 17.32
CA SER A 105 -10.97 21.77 18.54
C SER A 105 -11.67 20.52 19.07
N SER A 106 -11.20 19.33 18.69
CA SER A 106 -11.85 18.06 19.04
C SER A 106 -11.06 17.29 20.10
N ILE A 107 -11.78 16.67 21.05
CA ILE A 107 -11.23 15.73 22.03
C ILE A 107 -11.85 14.36 21.90
N GLU A 108 -11.14 13.35 22.39
CA GLU A 108 -11.60 11.97 22.51
C GLU A 108 -11.69 11.60 24.01
N ILE A 109 -12.88 11.24 24.45
CA ILE A 109 -13.15 10.76 25.80
C ILE A 109 -13.36 9.24 25.74
N ARG A 110 -12.49 8.50 26.41
CA ARG A 110 -12.46 7.03 26.41
C ARG A 110 -12.96 6.46 27.73
N ASN A 111 -13.43 5.21 27.66
CA ASN A 111 -13.87 4.40 28.79
C ASN A 111 -15.11 4.94 29.54
N VAL A 112 -16.01 5.62 28.84
CA VAL A 112 -17.32 6.05 29.34
C VAL A 112 -18.38 5.04 28.90
N PRO A 113 -19.07 4.33 29.82
CA PRO A 113 -20.13 3.40 29.49
C PRO A 113 -21.20 4.04 28.60
N ALA A 114 -21.73 3.26 27.65
CA ALA A 114 -22.86 3.69 26.82
C ALA A 114 -24.17 3.40 27.56
N ILE A 115 -25.13 4.32 27.43
CA ILE A 115 -26.49 4.13 27.92
C ILE A 115 -27.33 3.64 26.73
N ASN A 116 -28.33 2.79 27.00
CA ASN A 116 -29.26 2.34 25.95
C ASN A 116 -30.04 3.56 25.43
N ASN A 117 -30.12 3.71 24.10
CA ASN A 117 -30.79 4.84 23.44
C ASN A 117 -30.26 6.23 23.86
N GLU A 118 -28.94 6.33 24.05
CA GLU A 118 -28.27 7.59 24.38
C GLU A 118 -28.51 8.68 23.30
N THR A 119 -28.97 9.85 23.73
CA THR A 119 -29.18 11.01 22.87
C THR A 119 -27.96 11.93 22.85
N VAL A 120 -27.89 12.85 21.87
CA VAL A 120 -26.82 13.86 21.78
C VAL A 120 -26.77 14.75 23.04
N SER A 121 -27.93 15.02 23.64
CA SER A 121 -28.03 15.79 24.89
C SER A 121 -27.39 15.07 26.07
N ASP A 122 -27.56 13.74 26.16
CA ASP A 122 -26.95 12.92 27.20
C ASP A 122 -25.43 12.93 27.11
N ILE A 123 -24.90 12.80 25.89
CA ILE A 123 -23.45 12.89 25.60
C ILE A 123 -22.91 14.27 25.98
N SER A 124 -23.62 15.34 25.62
CA SER A 124 -23.27 16.71 25.97
C SER A 124 -23.26 16.92 27.49
N SER A 125 -24.23 16.36 28.21
CA SER A 125 -24.29 16.38 29.68
C SER A 125 -23.07 15.70 30.31
N ILE A 126 -22.61 14.56 29.76
CA ILE A 126 -21.39 13.87 30.22
C ILE A 126 -20.18 14.80 30.08
N ILE A 127 -20.03 15.49 28.97
CA ILE A 127 -18.90 16.42 28.73
C ILE A 127 -18.94 17.59 29.72
N THR A 128 -20.11 18.15 29.98
CA THR A 128 -20.27 19.20 31.00
C THR A 128 -19.89 18.69 32.39
N LYS A 129 -20.29 17.47 32.76
CA LYS A 129 -19.92 16.85 34.03
C LYS A 129 -18.42 16.58 34.13
N VAL A 130 -17.76 16.18 33.03
CA VAL A 130 -16.29 16.05 32.97
C VAL A 130 -15.63 17.40 33.25
N GLY A 131 -16.11 18.48 32.63
CA GLY A 131 -15.63 19.84 32.89
C GLY A 131 -15.76 20.23 34.37
N SER A 132 -16.94 20.03 34.95
CA SER A 132 -17.19 20.30 36.36
C SER A 132 -16.29 19.49 37.30
N ALA A 133 -16.03 18.21 36.99
CA ALA A 133 -15.17 17.33 37.78
C ALA A 133 -13.70 17.82 37.82
N VAL A 134 -13.23 18.49 36.77
CA VAL A 134 -11.87 19.05 36.70
C VAL A 134 -11.80 20.53 37.07
N GLY A 135 -12.89 21.10 37.61
CA GLY A 135 -12.96 22.49 38.05
C GLY A 135 -13.08 23.51 36.90
N MET A 136 -13.52 23.08 35.72
CA MET A 136 -13.76 23.94 34.57
C MET A 136 -15.20 23.75 34.05
N PRO A 137 -16.19 24.46 34.62
CA PRO A 137 -17.58 24.33 34.20
C PRO A 137 -17.73 24.69 32.71
N LEU A 138 -18.34 23.79 31.95
CA LEU A 138 -18.59 23.97 30.52
C LEU A 138 -20.06 24.26 30.28
N ASP A 139 -20.32 25.30 29.51
CA ASP A 139 -21.66 25.59 29.00
C ASP A 139 -21.91 24.81 27.69
N ALA A 140 -23.16 24.40 27.47
CA ALA A 140 -23.57 23.67 26.26
C ALA A 140 -23.29 24.48 24.99
N ALA A 141 -23.35 25.82 25.05
CA ALA A 141 -23.04 26.69 23.92
C ALA A 141 -21.57 26.64 23.48
N ARG A 142 -20.65 26.13 24.32
CA ARG A 142 -19.23 25.94 23.96
C ARG A 142 -18.98 24.62 23.24
N ILE A 143 -19.97 23.74 23.20
CA ILE A 143 -19.91 22.45 22.53
C ILE A 143 -20.56 22.61 21.16
N ARG A 144 -19.81 22.35 20.10
CA ARG A 144 -20.27 22.47 18.70
C ARG A 144 -20.97 21.19 18.25
N ASP A 145 -20.35 20.04 18.50
CA ASP A 145 -20.88 18.74 18.11
C ASP A 145 -20.36 17.64 19.04
N THR A 146 -21.15 16.59 19.23
CA THR A 146 -20.81 15.44 20.07
C THR A 146 -21.39 14.16 19.53
N TYR A 147 -20.58 13.11 19.46
CA TYR A 147 -21.03 11.80 18.99
C TYR A 147 -20.11 10.70 19.49
N ARG A 148 -20.55 9.45 19.39
CA ARG A 148 -19.68 8.29 19.63
C ARG A 148 -19.08 7.78 18.34
N LEU A 149 -17.83 7.34 18.40
CA LEU A 149 -17.22 6.66 17.26
C LEU A 149 -17.92 5.32 16.99
N PRO A 150 -18.06 4.92 15.71
CA PRO A 150 -18.56 3.60 15.36
C PRO A 150 -17.61 2.52 15.92
N GLY A 151 -18.18 1.42 16.40
CA GLY A 151 -17.44 0.34 17.01
C GLY A 151 -18.28 -0.92 17.13
N LYS A 152 -17.62 -2.04 17.46
CA LYS A 152 -18.29 -3.34 17.64
C LYS A 152 -19.24 -3.31 18.84
N GLU A 153 -20.36 -4.01 18.73
CA GLU A 153 -21.29 -4.19 19.85
C GLU A 153 -20.57 -4.83 21.05
N GLY A 154 -20.92 -4.39 22.26
CA GLY A 154 -20.26 -4.83 23.50
C GLY A 154 -18.94 -4.12 23.84
N THR A 155 -18.39 -3.28 22.94
CA THR A 155 -17.20 -2.46 23.25
C THR A 155 -17.58 -1.05 23.71
N VAL A 156 -16.79 -0.49 24.65
CA VAL A 156 -17.00 0.88 25.12
C VAL A 156 -16.54 1.86 24.06
N ARG A 157 -17.49 2.43 23.31
CA ARG A 157 -17.23 3.35 22.21
C ARG A 157 -16.78 4.72 22.73
N PRO A 158 -15.67 5.30 22.24
CA PRO A 158 -15.21 6.63 22.62
C PRO A 158 -16.24 7.70 22.24
N ILE A 159 -16.31 8.76 23.04
CA ILE A 159 -17.05 9.98 22.74
C ILE A 159 -16.09 10.98 22.10
N ILE A 160 -16.48 11.57 20.98
CA ILE A 160 -15.84 12.73 20.39
C ILE A 160 -16.66 13.96 20.74
N ALA A 161 -15.97 14.99 21.21
CA ALA A 161 -16.56 16.30 21.46
C ALA A 161 -15.78 17.36 20.68
N GLU A 162 -16.48 18.14 19.91
CA GLU A 162 -15.94 19.28 19.18
C GLU A 162 -16.37 20.57 19.88
N PHE A 163 -15.41 21.43 20.19
CA PHE A 163 -15.67 22.69 20.88
C PHE A 163 -15.75 23.87 19.91
N SER A 164 -16.37 24.95 20.36
CA SER A 164 -16.47 26.21 19.63
C SER A 164 -15.11 26.84 19.30
N SER A 165 -14.08 26.58 20.12
CA SER A 165 -12.71 27.06 19.89
C SER A 165 -11.64 26.07 20.36
N VAL A 166 -10.45 26.19 19.76
CA VAL A 166 -9.25 25.43 20.17
C VAL A 166 -8.79 25.81 21.58
N GLN A 167 -9.06 27.04 22.01
CA GLN A 167 -8.70 27.52 23.34
C GLN A 167 -9.46 26.74 24.43
N VAL A 168 -10.77 26.56 24.27
CA VAL A 168 -11.60 25.77 25.20
C VAL A 168 -11.11 24.33 25.29
N LYS A 169 -10.76 23.73 24.15
CA LYS A 169 -10.16 22.39 24.09
C LYS A 169 -8.86 22.31 24.91
N ASN A 170 -7.93 23.25 24.68
CA ASN A 170 -6.62 23.27 25.33
C ASN A 170 -6.72 23.53 26.84
N GLU A 171 -7.65 24.39 27.24
CA GLU A 171 -7.93 24.67 28.65
C GLU A 171 -8.45 23.41 29.35
N LEU A 172 -9.45 22.73 28.77
CA LEU A 172 -9.98 21.47 29.31
C LEU A 172 -8.88 20.42 29.45
N LEU A 173 -8.09 20.17 28.40
CA LEU A 173 -7.00 19.19 28.44
C LEU A 173 -5.96 19.55 29.51
N SER A 174 -5.65 20.83 29.68
CA SER A 174 -4.72 21.30 30.71
C SER A 174 -5.28 21.08 32.11
N CYS A 175 -6.57 21.36 32.33
CA CYS A 175 -7.25 21.11 33.60
C CYS A 175 -7.31 19.62 33.92
N VAL A 176 -7.63 18.76 32.94
CA VAL A 176 -7.61 17.30 33.12
C VAL A 176 -6.20 16.80 33.49
N ARG A 177 -5.16 17.26 32.80
CA ARG A 177 -3.76 16.88 33.12
C ARG A 177 -3.36 17.32 34.52
N LYS A 178 -3.68 18.57 34.90
CA LYS A 178 -3.44 19.09 36.25
C LYS A 178 -4.19 18.29 37.32
N PHE A 179 -5.46 18.00 37.08
CA PHE A 179 -6.30 17.21 37.98
C PHE A 179 -5.73 15.80 38.18
N ASN A 180 -5.37 15.11 37.09
CA ASN A 180 -4.81 13.76 37.15
C ASN A 180 -3.45 13.74 37.84
N LYS A 181 -2.61 14.76 37.62
CA LYS A 181 -1.31 14.87 38.30
C LYS A 181 -1.49 15.09 39.80
N ALA A 182 -2.38 16.00 40.20
CA ALA A 182 -2.67 16.29 41.60
C ALA A 182 -3.31 15.08 42.34
N ASN A 183 -4.12 14.29 41.63
CA ASN A 183 -4.85 13.15 42.19
C ASN A 183 -4.21 11.79 41.84
N SER A 184 -2.88 11.75 41.67
CA SER A 184 -2.18 10.52 41.30
C SER A 184 -2.40 9.38 42.31
N ASN A 185 -2.54 9.72 43.60
CA ASN A 185 -2.70 8.74 44.69
C ASN A 185 -4.17 8.55 45.12
N SER A 186 -4.98 9.61 45.09
CA SER A 186 -6.40 9.61 45.49
C SER A 186 -7.33 9.06 44.40
N GLY A 187 -6.84 9.01 43.16
CA GLY A 187 -7.55 8.46 42.01
C GLY A 187 -7.78 9.51 40.94
N ARG A 188 -7.29 9.20 39.73
CA ARG A 188 -7.49 9.99 38.50
C ARG A 188 -8.98 10.13 38.15
N LEU A 189 -9.27 10.97 37.16
CA LEU A 189 -10.61 11.16 36.61
C LEU A 189 -11.30 9.81 36.36
N ASN A 190 -12.53 9.67 36.84
CA ASN A 190 -13.26 8.40 36.84
C ASN A 190 -14.77 8.61 36.74
N THR A 191 -15.50 7.55 36.44
CA THR A 191 -16.97 7.55 36.27
C THR A 191 -17.72 8.09 37.49
N THR A 192 -17.24 7.80 38.70
CA THR A 192 -17.86 8.27 39.95
C THR A 192 -17.74 9.79 40.13
N LEU A 193 -16.61 10.41 39.75
CA LEU A 193 -16.42 11.86 39.79
C LEU A 193 -17.30 12.60 38.78
N ILE A 194 -17.65 11.93 37.68
CA ILE A 194 -18.53 12.46 36.63
C ILE A 194 -20.02 12.22 37.01
N GLY A 195 -20.30 11.50 38.10
CA GLY A 195 -21.67 11.21 38.54
C GLY A 195 -22.40 10.23 37.61
N LEU A 196 -21.67 9.28 37.03
CA LEU A 196 -22.26 8.16 36.28
C LEU A 196 -22.56 7.00 37.22
N ALA A 197 -23.71 6.36 37.03
CA ALA A 197 -24.10 5.18 37.79
C ALA A 197 -23.29 3.94 37.32
N GLY A 198 -23.01 3.04 38.26
CA GLY A 198 -22.30 1.78 38.01
C GLY A 198 -20.88 1.74 38.58
N ASP A 199 -20.06 0.84 38.02
CA ASP A 199 -18.70 0.61 38.52
C ASP A 199 -17.80 1.83 38.36
N ARG A 200 -16.89 2.00 39.32
CA ARG A 200 -15.80 2.98 39.22
C ARG A 200 -14.82 2.54 38.13
N ARG A 201 -14.74 3.31 37.05
CA ARG A 201 -13.81 3.10 35.93
C ARG A 201 -13.04 4.38 35.63
N PRO A 202 -11.75 4.30 35.27
CA PRO A 202 -10.96 5.48 34.90
C PRO A 202 -11.50 6.07 33.59
N VAL A 203 -11.58 7.39 33.48
CA VAL A 203 -11.99 8.10 32.26
C VAL A 203 -10.80 8.85 31.71
N TYR A 204 -10.50 8.60 30.44
CA TYR A 204 -9.35 9.21 29.76
C TYR A 204 -9.84 10.27 28.79
N VAL A 205 -9.19 11.43 28.80
CA VAL A 205 -9.51 12.54 27.92
C VAL A 205 -8.24 12.92 27.19
N ASP A 206 -8.24 12.72 25.87
CA ASP A 206 -7.11 12.95 25.00
C ASP A 206 -7.51 13.83 23.82
N GLU A 207 -6.52 14.32 23.08
CA GLU A 207 -6.75 15.03 21.84
C GLU A 207 -7.20 14.07 20.73
N HIS A 208 -8.16 14.50 19.91
CA HIS A 208 -8.66 13.68 18.80
C HIS A 208 -7.74 13.77 17.57
N LEU A 209 -6.70 12.94 17.55
CA LEU A 209 -5.69 12.93 16.50
C LEU A 209 -6.11 12.13 15.25
N SER A 210 -5.60 12.53 14.08
CA SER A 210 -5.69 11.74 12.85
C SER A 210 -4.87 10.44 12.96
N GLY A 211 -5.20 9.44 12.14
CA GLY A 211 -4.51 8.15 12.14
C GLY A 211 -3.00 8.29 11.92
N SER A 212 -2.58 9.12 10.96
CA SER A 212 -1.16 9.39 10.69
C SER A 212 -0.44 10.01 11.90
N SER A 213 -1.06 11.01 12.54
CA SER A 213 -0.48 11.70 13.70
C SER A 213 -0.36 10.77 14.91
N ARG A 214 -1.39 9.94 15.13
CA ARG A 214 -1.39 8.91 16.17
C ARG A 214 -0.25 7.93 15.92
N ASN A 215 -0.14 7.36 14.72
CA ASN A 215 0.92 6.43 14.36
C ASN A 215 2.32 7.03 14.54
N PHE A 216 2.50 8.30 14.19
CA PHE A 216 3.75 9.03 14.40
C PHE A 216 4.10 9.18 15.90
N LEU A 217 3.13 9.51 16.75
CA LEU A 217 3.37 9.61 18.20
C LEU A 217 3.66 8.24 18.85
N LEU A 218 3.03 7.18 18.35
CA LEU A 218 3.34 5.82 18.80
C LEU A 218 4.75 5.39 18.38
N SER A 219 5.14 5.66 17.12
CA SER A 219 6.44 5.25 16.59
C SER A 219 7.61 6.01 17.23
N THR A 220 7.41 7.27 17.59
CA THR A 220 8.41 8.10 18.29
C THR A 220 8.52 7.80 19.78
N GLY A 221 7.68 6.91 20.33
CA GLY A 221 7.72 6.54 21.74
C GLY A 221 7.28 7.64 22.71
N ILE A 222 6.82 8.79 22.19
CA ILE A 222 6.29 9.91 22.99
C ILE A 222 5.08 9.44 23.82
N CYS A 223 4.28 8.52 23.28
CA CYS A 223 3.16 7.91 24.01
C CYS A 223 3.57 6.93 25.13
N LYS A 224 4.84 6.48 25.23
CA LYS A 224 5.29 5.58 26.32
C LYS A 224 5.80 6.36 27.55
N ALA A 225 6.03 7.67 27.44
CA ALA A 225 6.53 8.49 28.54
C ALA A 225 5.40 9.07 29.42
N GLU A 226 4.17 9.15 28.90
CA GLU A 226 2.99 9.52 29.68
C GLU A 226 2.11 8.29 29.87
N GLY A 227 2.38 7.53 30.94
CA GLY A 227 1.53 6.42 31.36
C GLY A 227 0.09 6.89 31.65
N VAL A 228 -0.75 6.72 30.63
CA VAL A 228 -2.22 6.84 30.63
C VAL A 228 -2.82 5.49 30.28
#